data_AF-A0A2T6KSJ1-F1
#
_entry.id   AF-A0A2T6KSJ1-F1
#
_cell.length_a   1.000
_cell.length_b   1.000
_cell.length_c   1.000
_cell.angle_alpha   90.00
_cell.angle_beta   90.00
_cell.angle_gamma   90.00
#
_symmetry.space_group_name_H-M   'P 1'
#
loop_
_entity.id
_entity.type
_entity.pdbx_description
1 polymer ?
#
loop_
_entity_poly.entity_id
_entity_poly.type
_entity_poly.pdbx_seq_one_letter_code
_entity_poly.pdbx_strand_id
1 'polypeptide(L)'
;MTGHLVPPTDAVAALRERAGKKWAEAICAEHGVTDAVTFSVPLRPGVTTTAAVERLGYDVWTAWTAAWRTFATRLPDGVGVADRQLSVQRVRSQFPAALVADDLDAALQIVGDEVVDVGRARDLARSLVAAGADLSPALLRKTYGLVPADATMLVAAVTWLSANPDAGGLTARQLRVPGLHTKWLERNGPLLRQATGRDVLSEVRTRPAVVHLTYVDPGYLAGGRRRHDAWTTGDVHDLAYRPRTVLVVENRDSRLWFPDAPDTIVVEGGGKAAASLLSDIPWIRTAEHVVYWGDMDTDGYSILDRFRDTMAAPSAGLPARPVHSILMDGTDLNRYAAFGISTDKNGVALRPSSVRLDHLTSGESAAYDAVATGGEAPFRRIEQELIPLTDAAERLHAVISASSHHPRPSNAP
;
A
#
# COMPACT_ATOMS: atom_id res chain seq x y z
N MET A 1 -15.21 -24.41 -35.47
CA MET A 1 -13.73 -24.36 -35.56
C MET A 1 -13.29 -25.28 -36.68
N THR A 2 -12.51 -24.79 -37.63
CA THR A 2 -11.87 -25.61 -38.67
C THR A 2 -10.81 -26.49 -38.02
N GLY A 3 -10.83 -27.79 -38.33
CA GLY A 3 -9.83 -28.73 -37.82
C GLY A 3 -8.47 -28.46 -38.45
N HIS A 4 -7.40 -28.65 -37.68
CA HIS A 4 -6.03 -28.47 -38.15
C HIS A 4 -5.09 -29.53 -37.53
N LEU A 5 -3.90 -29.66 -38.13
CA LEU A 5 -2.83 -30.53 -37.66
C LEU A 5 -1.76 -29.69 -36.97
N VAL A 6 -1.29 -30.13 -35.82
CA VAL A 6 -0.27 -29.44 -35.02
C VAL A 6 1.08 -30.11 -35.30
N PRO A 7 2.07 -29.42 -35.90
CA PRO A 7 3.40 -29.97 -36.09
C PRO A 7 4.15 -30.11 -34.74
N PRO A 8 5.21 -30.93 -34.66
CA PRO A 8 5.95 -31.13 -33.42
C PRO A 8 6.44 -29.85 -32.73
N THR A 9 6.93 -28.87 -33.49
CA THR A 9 7.40 -27.57 -32.97
C THR A 9 6.31 -26.83 -32.22
N ASP A 10 5.11 -26.78 -32.78
CA ASP A 10 3.98 -26.04 -32.23
C ASP A 10 3.40 -26.78 -31.02
N ALA A 11 3.45 -28.12 -31.05
CA ALA A 11 3.05 -28.93 -29.91
C ALA A 11 4.00 -28.75 -28.71
N VAL A 12 5.32 -28.65 -28.95
CA VAL A 12 6.29 -28.30 -27.90
C VAL A 12 6.05 -26.90 -27.36
N ALA A 13 5.77 -25.92 -28.21
CA ALA A 13 5.42 -24.56 -27.77
C ALA A 13 4.12 -24.54 -26.92
N ALA A 14 3.10 -25.28 -27.33
CA ALA A 14 1.85 -25.41 -26.56
C ALA A 14 2.08 -26.17 -25.24
N LEU A 15 2.96 -27.17 -25.22
CA LEU A 15 3.36 -27.87 -24.00
C LEU A 15 4.06 -26.91 -23.04
N ARG A 16 4.95 -26.05 -23.56
CA ARG A 16 5.64 -25.00 -22.80
C ARG A 16 4.66 -24.05 -22.12
N GLU A 17 3.65 -23.58 -22.86
CA GLU A 17 2.60 -22.72 -22.31
C GLU A 17 1.81 -23.42 -21.19
N ARG A 18 1.47 -24.70 -21.38
CA ARG A 18 0.77 -25.51 -20.37
C ARG A 18 1.64 -25.73 -19.13
N ALA A 19 2.93 -26.01 -19.29
CA ALA A 19 3.90 -26.11 -18.20
C ALA A 19 3.97 -24.80 -17.41
N GLY A 20 4.15 -23.66 -18.10
CA GLY A 20 4.18 -22.34 -17.47
C GLY A 20 2.88 -21.95 -16.76
N LYS A 21 1.73 -22.49 -17.21
CA LYS A 21 0.45 -22.29 -16.55
C LYS A 21 0.22 -23.22 -15.37
N LYS A 22 0.72 -24.46 -15.38
CA LYS A 22 0.37 -25.50 -14.40
C LYS A 22 1.51 -25.98 -13.50
N TRP A 23 2.68 -25.37 -13.57
CA TRP A 23 3.83 -25.78 -12.75
C TRP A 23 3.53 -25.74 -11.25
N ALA A 24 2.78 -24.75 -10.77
CA ALA A 24 2.50 -24.61 -9.35
C ALA A 24 1.55 -25.70 -8.84
N GLU A 25 0.55 -26.09 -9.64
CA GLU A 25 -0.30 -27.25 -9.36
C GLU A 25 0.52 -28.53 -9.35
N ALA A 26 1.42 -28.72 -10.32
CA ALA A 26 2.25 -29.92 -10.37
C ALA A 26 3.13 -30.05 -9.12
N ILE A 27 3.79 -28.97 -8.68
CA ILE A 27 4.59 -28.97 -7.45
C ILE A 27 3.70 -29.14 -6.21
N CYS A 28 2.52 -28.52 -6.17
CA CYS A 28 1.58 -28.72 -5.06
C CYS A 28 1.09 -30.19 -4.97
N ALA A 29 0.98 -30.89 -6.10
CA ALA A 29 0.63 -32.31 -6.13
C ALA A 29 1.71 -33.20 -5.49
N GLU A 30 2.99 -32.84 -5.60
CA GLU A 30 4.11 -33.52 -4.90
C GLU A 30 3.96 -33.47 -3.38
N HIS A 31 3.22 -32.48 -2.87
CA HIS A 31 2.90 -32.30 -1.45
C HIS A 31 1.50 -32.80 -1.06
N GLY A 32 0.78 -33.47 -1.97
CA GLY A 32 -0.59 -33.96 -1.74
C GLY A 32 -1.66 -32.88 -1.64
N VAL A 33 -1.36 -31.64 -2.08
CA VAL A 33 -2.30 -30.51 -2.04
C VAL A 33 -3.29 -30.54 -3.21
N THR A 34 -2.85 -31.05 -4.37
CA THR A 34 -3.67 -31.20 -5.58
C THR A 34 -3.48 -32.57 -6.19
N ASP A 35 -4.35 -32.94 -7.14
CA ASP A 35 -4.16 -34.15 -7.95
C ASP A 35 -2.90 -34.06 -8.82
N ALA A 36 -2.35 -35.23 -9.16
CA ALA A 36 -1.22 -35.35 -10.07
C ALA A 36 -1.52 -34.67 -11.42
N VAL A 37 -0.56 -33.90 -11.93
CA VAL A 37 -0.73 -33.09 -13.14
C VAL A 37 0.00 -33.72 -14.32
N THR A 38 -0.78 -34.25 -15.26
CA THR A 38 -0.28 -34.67 -16.58
C THR A 38 -0.46 -33.54 -17.59
N PHE A 39 0.54 -33.36 -18.45
CA PHE A 39 0.54 -32.33 -19.48
C PHE A 39 0.26 -32.96 -20.84
N SER A 40 -0.87 -32.63 -21.45
CA SER A 40 -1.24 -33.16 -22.77
C SER A 40 -1.41 -32.04 -23.79
N VAL A 41 -1.07 -32.24 -25.06
CA VAL A 41 -1.35 -31.32 -26.17
C VAL A 41 -2.03 -32.10 -27.29
N PRO A 42 -3.28 -31.75 -27.69
CA PRO A 42 -3.94 -32.38 -28.83
C PRO A 42 -3.19 -32.08 -30.13
N LEU A 43 -2.88 -33.11 -30.93
CA LEU A 43 -2.07 -32.95 -32.14
C LEU A 43 -2.90 -32.75 -33.41
N ARG A 44 -4.21 -33.06 -33.35
CA ARG A 44 -5.12 -32.99 -34.49
C ARG A 44 -6.53 -32.50 -34.09
N PRO A 45 -6.63 -31.32 -33.43
CA PRO A 45 -7.91 -30.80 -32.96
C PRO A 45 -8.92 -30.66 -34.10
N GLY A 46 -10.10 -31.27 -33.94
CA GLY A 46 -11.15 -31.26 -34.95
C GLY A 46 -10.92 -32.15 -36.18
N VAL A 47 -9.83 -32.94 -36.21
CA VAL A 47 -9.51 -33.89 -37.29
C VAL A 47 -9.62 -35.32 -36.77
N THR A 48 -10.86 -35.78 -36.60
CA THR A 48 -11.17 -37.09 -35.99
C THR A 48 -11.88 -38.05 -36.95
N THR A 49 -12.09 -37.66 -38.20
CA THR A 49 -12.84 -38.44 -39.20
C THR A 49 -12.11 -38.48 -40.54
N THR A 50 -12.39 -39.48 -41.37
CA THR A 50 -11.84 -39.60 -42.73
C THR A 50 -12.13 -38.37 -43.57
N ALA A 51 -13.36 -37.84 -43.51
CA ALA A 51 -13.77 -36.64 -44.25
C ALA A 51 -13.02 -35.37 -43.79
N ALA A 52 -12.52 -35.32 -42.55
CA ALA A 52 -11.66 -34.23 -42.11
C ALA A 52 -10.24 -34.33 -42.68
N VAL A 53 -9.71 -35.56 -42.78
CA VAL A 53 -8.41 -35.81 -43.42
C VAL A 53 -8.46 -35.51 -44.91
N GLU A 54 -9.52 -35.93 -45.60
CA GLU A 54 -9.70 -35.67 -47.03
C GLU A 54 -9.72 -34.16 -47.35
N ARG A 55 -10.43 -33.37 -46.53
CA ARG A 55 -10.47 -31.90 -46.67
C ARG A 55 -9.11 -31.22 -46.47
N LEU A 56 -8.21 -31.82 -45.70
CA LEU A 56 -6.85 -31.30 -45.47
C LEU A 56 -5.86 -31.74 -46.56
N GLY A 57 -6.18 -32.83 -47.27
CA GLY A 57 -5.29 -33.47 -48.23
C GLY A 57 -4.46 -34.61 -47.61
N TYR A 58 -4.41 -35.74 -48.32
CA TYR A 58 -3.71 -36.95 -47.85
C TYR A 58 -2.19 -36.79 -47.79
N ASP A 59 -1.61 -35.94 -48.63
CA ASP A 59 -0.17 -35.66 -48.63
C ASP A 59 0.25 -34.93 -47.36
N VAL A 60 -0.53 -33.90 -46.97
CA VAL A 60 -0.33 -33.14 -45.72
C VAL A 60 -0.47 -34.07 -44.51
N TRP A 61 -1.47 -34.94 -44.52
CA TRP A 61 -1.68 -35.94 -43.47
C TRP A 61 -0.50 -36.93 -43.34
N THR A 62 0.00 -37.42 -44.47
CA THR A 62 1.11 -38.38 -44.51
C THR A 62 2.41 -37.73 -44.04
N ALA A 63 2.72 -36.53 -44.53
CA ALA A 63 3.89 -35.76 -44.11
C ALA A 63 3.86 -35.45 -42.61
N TRP A 64 2.70 -35.01 -42.09
CA TRP A 64 2.50 -34.77 -40.67
C TRP A 64 2.67 -36.04 -39.82
N THR A 65 2.09 -37.17 -40.25
CA THR A 65 2.24 -38.46 -39.56
C THR A 65 3.69 -38.92 -39.51
N ALA A 66 4.43 -38.76 -40.62
CA ALA A 66 5.85 -39.09 -40.70
C ALA A 66 6.69 -38.20 -39.77
N ALA A 67 6.42 -36.90 -39.73
CA ALA A 67 7.10 -35.97 -38.82
C ALA A 67 6.93 -36.37 -37.35
N TRP A 68 5.72 -36.77 -36.95
CA TRP A 68 5.44 -37.22 -35.59
C TRP A 68 6.10 -38.54 -35.23
N ARG A 69 6.16 -39.52 -36.16
CA ARG A 69 6.88 -40.78 -35.92
C ARG A 69 8.38 -40.54 -35.70
N THR A 70 8.99 -39.67 -36.50
CA THR A 70 10.41 -39.30 -36.37
C THR A 70 10.69 -38.43 -35.13
N PHE A 71 9.70 -37.68 -34.65
CA PHE A 71 9.81 -36.94 -33.40
C PHE A 71 9.71 -37.87 -32.18
N ALA A 72 8.77 -38.82 -32.21
CA ALA A 72 8.52 -39.77 -31.12
C ALA A 72 9.75 -40.63 -30.75
N THR A 73 10.64 -40.94 -31.71
CA THR A 73 11.87 -41.71 -31.45
C THR A 73 12.92 -40.97 -30.63
N ARG A 74 12.74 -39.66 -30.41
CA ARG A 74 13.67 -38.78 -29.68
C ARG A 74 13.07 -38.23 -28.40
N LEU A 75 11.90 -38.72 -28.00
CA LEU A 75 11.26 -38.28 -26.77
C LEU A 75 12.01 -38.84 -25.55
N PRO A 76 12.19 -38.03 -24.50
CA PRO A 76 12.73 -38.50 -23.24
C PRO A 76 11.74 -39.40 -22.49
N ASP A 77 12.25 -40.07 -21.46
CA ASP A 77 11.42 -40.86 -20.54
C ASP A 77 10.32 -40.00 -19.91
N GLY A 78 9.13 -40.58 -19.74
CA GLY A 78 7.95 -39.88 -19.21
C GLY A 78 7.23 -38.99 -20.22
N VAL A 79 7.68 -38.95 -21.49
CA VAL A 79 6.95 -38.27 -22.58
C VAL A 79 6.65 -39.21 -23.73
N GLY A 80 5.38 -39.26 -24.12
CA GLY A 80 4.91 -40.11 -25.21
C GLY A 80 3.97 -39.39 -26.18
N VAL A 81 3.80 -40.00 -27.35
CA VAL A 81 2.70 -39.67 -28.26
C VAL A 81 1.60 -40.70 -28.05
N ALA A 82 0.47 -40.26 -27.52
CA ALA A 82 -0.72 -41.07 -27.42
C ALA A 82 -1.40 -41.17 -28.79
N ASP A 83 -1.47 -42.39 -29.32
CA ASP A 83 -2.15 -42.69 -30.57
C ASP A 83 -3.65 -42.94 -30.37
N ARG A 84 -4.44 -42.60 -31.38
CA ARG A 84 -5.84 -42.99 -31.48
C ARG A 84 -6.17 -43.53 -32.85
N GLN A 85 -7.09 -44.49 -32.86
CA GLN A 85 -7.48 -45.18 -34.06
C GLN A 85 -8.28 -44.28 -34.99
N LEU A 86 -7.96 -44.30 -36.29
CA LEU A 86 -8.70 -43.61 -37.33
C LEU A 86 -8.67 -44.45 -38.61
N SER A 87 -9.78 -44.43 -39.35
CA SER A 87 -9.82 -44.97 -40.71
C SER A 87 -9.50 -43.88 -41.72
N VAL A 88 -8.49 -44.09 -42.57
CA VAL A 88 -8.11 -43.17 -43.65
C VAL A 88 -8.02 -44.00 -44.93
N GLN A 89 -8.71 -43.59 -46.00
CA GLN A 89 -8.79 -44.35 -47.26
C GLN A 89 -9.16 -45.85 -47.06
N ARG A 90 -10.17 -46.12 -46.21
CA ARG A 90 -10.64 -47.48 -45.84
C ARG A 90 -9.61 -48.36 -45.11
N VAL A 91 -8.45 -47.83 -44.73
CA VAL A 91 -7.45 -48.51 -43.89
C VAL A 91 -7.58 -48.01 -42.45
N ARG A 92 -7.79 -48.92 -41.50
CA ARG A 92 -7.89 -48.62 -40.07
C ARG A 92 -6.51 -48.74 -39.42
N SER A 93 -5.98 -47.66 -38.88
CA SER A 93 -4.65 -47.63 -38.25
C SER A 93 -4.62 -46.71 -37.02
N GLN A 94 -3.52 -46.75 -36.28
CA GLN A 94 -3.22 -45.87 -35.14
C GLN A 94 -2.45 -44.64 -35.63
N PHE A 95 -2.90 -43.46 -35.20
CA PHE A 95 -2.30 -42.19 -35.59
C PHE A 95 -2.12 -41.27 -34.38
N PRO A 96 -1.08 -40.40 -34.39
CA PRO A 96 -0.82 -39.45 -33.32
C PRO A 96 -2.07 -38.67 -32.94
N ALA A 97 -2.39 -38.58 -31.65
CA ALA A 97 -3.57 -37.86 -31.17
C ALA A 97 -3.22 -36.81 -30.13
N ALA A 98 -2.30 -37.11 -29.21
CA ALA A 98 -1.82 -36.17 -28.22
C ALA A 98 -0.33 -36.38 -27.94
N LEU A 99 0.42 -35.29 -27.73
CA LEU A 99 1.71 -35.35 -27.02
C LEU A 99 1.37 -35.31 -25.52
N VAL A 100 1.95 -36.21 -24.73
CA VAL A 100 1.65 -36.37 -23.30
C VAL A 100 2.97 -36.44 -22.52
N ALA A 101 3.15 -35.57 -21.54
CA ALA A 101 4.19 -35.68 -20.52
C ALA A 101 3.55 -36.02 -19.19
N ASP A 102 4.07 -37.06 -18.53
CA ASP A 102 3.49 -37.68 -17.34
C ASP A 102 3.46 -36.72 -16.15
N ASP A 103 4.51 -35.90 -16.01
CA ASP A 103 4.69 -34.90 -14.96
C ASP A 103 5.41 -33.63 -15.47
N LEU A 104 5.73 -32.72 -14.54
CA LEU A 104 6.39 -31.44 -14.85
C LEU A 104 7.84 -31.63 -15.31
N ASP A 105 8.60 -32.55 -14.71
CA ASP A 105 10.00 -32.78 -15.07
C ASP A 105 10.09 -33.33 -16.49
N ALA A 106 9.23 -34.30 -16.83
CA ALA A 106 9.10 -34.84 -18.18
C ALA A 106 8.72 -33.73 -19.20
N ALA A 107 7.80 -32.84 -18.84
CA ALA A 107 7.43 -31.72 -19.71
C ALA A 107 8.63 -30.78 -19.95
N LEU A 108 9.40 -30.45 -18.92
CA LEU A 108 10.54 -29.53 -18.98
C LEU A 108 11.73 -30.08 -19.75
N GLN A 109 11.98 -31.40 -19.71
CA GLN A 109 13.01 -32.05 -20.52
C GLN A 109 12.84 -31.78 -22.02
N ILE A 110 11.61 -31.53 -22.50
CA ILE A 110 11.32 -31.20 -23.89
C ILE A 110 11.31 -29.70 -24.15
N VAL A 111 10.68 -28.92 -23.26
CA VAL A 111 10.43 -27.49 -23.53
C VAL A 111 11.56 -26.58 -23.08
N GLY A 112 12.49 -27.07 -22.26
CA GLY A 112 13.62 -26.33 -21.67
C GLY A 112 13.30 -25.66 -20.33
N ASP A 113 14.35 -25.38 -19.55
CA ASP A 113 14.27 -24.87 -18.16
C ASP A 113 13.86 -23.39 -18.04
N GLU A 114 13.74 -22.67 -19.15
CA GLU A 114 13.40 -21.23 -19.17
C GLU A 114 11.95 -20.93 -18.75
N VAL A 115 11.12 -21.95 -18.53
CA VAL A 115 9.71 -21.80 -18.15
C VAL A 115 9.56 -21.38 -16.68
N VAL A 116 10.30 -22.05 -15.80
CA VAL A 116 10.28 -21.86 -14.35
C VAL A 116 11.52 -22.51 -13.76
N ASP A 117 12.16 -21.86 -12.80
CA ASP A 117 13.18 -22.48 -11.98
C ASP A 117 12.47 -23.43 -10.99
N VAL A 118 12.35 -24.70 -11.39
CA VAL A 118 11.67 -25.73 -10.60
C VAL A 118 12.40 -26.00 -9.29
N GLY A 119 13.73 -25.91 -9.27
CA GLY A 119 14.52 -26.06 -8.05
C GLY A 119 14.09 -25.01 -7.02
N ARG A 120 14.11 -23.73 -7.41
CA ARG A 120 13.63 -22.64 -6.55
C ARG A 120 12.16 -22.82 -6.15
N ALA A 121 11.30 -23.22 -7.08
CA ALA A 121 9.88 -23.39 -6.80
C ALA A 121 9.60 -24.52 -5.80
N ARG A 122 10.28 -25.67 -5.94
CA ARG A 122 10.22 -26.79 -4.98
C ARG A 122 10.81 -26.40 -3.63
N ASP A 123 11.91 -25.65 -3.60
CA ASP A 123 12.50 -25.15 -2.34
C ASP A 123 11.55 -24.23 -1.58
N LEU A 124 10.85 -23.34 -2.29
CA LEU A 124 9.82 -22.50 -1.69
C LEU A 124 8.65 -23.32 -1.17
N ALA A 125 8.15 -24.28 -1.94
CA ALA A 125 7.04 -25.16 -1.51
C ALA A 125 7.42 -25.95 -0.25
N ARG A 126 8.60 -26.58 -0.23
CA ARG A 126 9.13 -27.29 0.94
C ARG A 126 9.25 -26.37 2.16
N SER A 127 9.77 -25.16 1.96
CA SER A 127 9.96 -24.18 3.04
C SER A 127 8.63 -23.70 3.62
N LEU A 128 7.63 -23.44 2.76
CA LEU A 128 6.28 -23.07 3.17
C LEU A 128 5.60 -24.18 3.97
N VAL A 129 5.67 -25.43 3.49
CA VAL A 129 5.10 -26.59 4.20
C VAL A 129 5.79 -26.79 5.55
N ALA A 130 7.12 -26.71 5.59
CA ALA A 130 7.88 -26.85 6.84
C ALA A 130 7.58 -25.73 7.86
N ALA A 131 7.24 -24.53 7.38
CA ALA A 131 6.81 -23.41 8.23
C ALA A 131 5.38 -23.58 8.78
N GLY A 132 4.60 -24.52 8.23
CA GLY A 132 3.18 -24.72 8.56
C GLY A 132 2.23 -23.84 7.75
N ALA A 133 2.63 -23.41 6.54
CA ALA A 133 1.74 -22.67 5.65
C ALA A 133 0.64 -23.55 5.04
N ASP A 134 -0.52 -22.96 4.79
CA ASP A 134 -1.58 -23.52 3.96
C ASP A 134 -1.17 -23.46 2.48
N LEU A 135 -0.34 -24.41 2.05
CA LEU A 135 0.19 -24.44 0.69
C LEU A 135 -0.95 -24.50 -0.35
N SER A 136 -0.87 -23.67 -1.38
CA SER A 136 -1.78 -23.68 -2.53
C SER A 136 -1.05 -23.23 -3.80
N PRO A 137 -1.52 -23.61 -5.00
CA PRO A 137 -0.91 -23.17 -6.26
C PRO A 137 -0.89 -21.65 -6.41
N ALA A 138 -1.89 -20.95 -5.87
CA ALA A 138 -1.94 -19.50 -5.89
C ALA A 138 -0.91 -18.87 -4.93
N LEU A 139 -0.74 -19.43 -3.72
CA LEU A 139 0.27 -18.99 -2.76
C LEU A 139 1.68 -19.19 -3.32
N LEU A 140 1.94 -20.38 -3.89
CA LEU A 140 3.25 -20.71 -4.44
C LEU A 140 3.63 -19.79 -5.60
N ARG A 141 2.73 -19.52 -6.55
CA ARG A 141 2.98 -18.58 -7.65
C ARG A 141 3.31 -17.17 -7.15
N LYS A 142 2.51 -16.65 -6.22
CA LYS A 142 2.73 -15.31 -5.67
C LYS A 142 4.06 -15.24 -4.91
N THR A 143 4.38 -16.26 -4.12
CA THR A 143 5.65 -16.34 -3.37
C THR A 143 6.85 -16.44 -4.30
N TYR A 144 6.74 -17.21 -5.39
CA TYR A 144 7.79 -17.31 -6.41
C TYR A 144 8.06 -15.98 -7.11
N GLY A 145 7.02 -15.17 -7.32
CA GLY A 145 7.11 -13.82 -7.90
C GLY A 145 7.71 -12.76 -6.95
N LEU A 146 7.90 -13.07 -5.67
CA LEU A 146 8.57 -12.16 -4.75
C LEU A 146 10.07 -12.09 -5.03
N VAL A 147 10.66 -10.95 -4.66
CA VAL A 147 12.12 -10.86 -4.52
C VAL A 147 12.58 -11.84 -3.43
N PRO A 148 13.79 -12.46 -3.55
CA PRO A 148 14.24 -13.50 -2.62
C PRO A 148 14.15 -13.11 -1.14
N ALA A 149 14.49 -11.86 -0.80
CA ALA A 149 14.38 -11.34 0.57
C ALA A 149 12.94 -11.38 1.12
N ASP A 150 11.95 -11.04 0.29
CA ASP A 150 10.53 -11.04 0.70
C ASP A 150 9.98 -12.47 0.80
N ALA A 151 10.42 -13.40 -0.04
CA ALA A 151 10.04 -14.81 0.06
C ALA A 151 10.59 -15.44 1.35
N THR A 152 11.86 -15.18 1.69
CA THR A 152 12.46 -15.59 2.96
C THR A 152 11.72 -14.97 4.15
N MET A 153 11.35 -13.69 4.05
CA MET A 153 10.56 -13.00 5.07
C MET A 153 9.20 -13.65 5.29
N LEU A 154 8.51 -14.04 4.21
CA LEU A 154 7.21 -14.71 4.29
C LEU A 154 7.33 -16.04 5.04
N VAL A 155 8.29 -16.89 4.66
CA VAL A 155 8.53 -18.18 5.34
C VAL A 155 8.85 -17.96 6.82
N ALA A 156 9.73 -17.01 7.15
CA ALA A 156 10.08 -16.69 8.53
C ALA A 156 8.86 -16.17 9.34
N ALA A 157 8.01 -15.35 8.72
CA ALA A 157 6.79 -14.86 9.34
C ALA A 157 5.78 -15.98 9.61
N VAL A 158 5.57 -16.89 8.64
CA VAL A 158 4.71 -18.07 8.81
C VAL A 158 5.23 -18.95 9.96
N THR A 159 6.53 -19.29 9.95
CA THR A 159 7.15 -20.11 11.02
C THR A 159 6.94 -19.47 12.39
N TRP A 160 7.14 -18.16 12.48
CA TRP A 160 6.96 -17.44 13.75
C TRP A 160 5.49 -17.47 14.21
N LEU A 161 4.53 -17.24 13.30
CA LEU A 161 3.10 -17.27 13.62
C LEU A 161 2.61 -18.66 14.04
N SER A 162 3.15 -19.72 13.45
CA SER A 162 2.88 -21.10 13.86
C SER A 162 3.30 -21.38 15.30
N ALA A 163 4.40 -20.75 15.76
CA ALA A 163 4.89 -20.85 17.14
C ALA A 163 4.25 -19.82 18.10
N ASN A 164 3.58 -18.79 17.58
CA ASN A 164 3.01 -17.68 18.35
C ASN A 164 1.52 -17.50 17.96
N PRO A 165 0.62 -18.31 18.51
CA PRO A 165 -0.80 -18.29 18.15
C PRO A 165 -1.49 -16.97 18.56
N ASP A 166 -0.99 -16.30 19.60
CA ASP A 166 -1.51 -15.00 20.05
C ASP A 166 -0.51 -13.87 19.72
N ALA A 167 -0.93 -12.97 18.83
CA ALA A 167 -0.19 -11.75 18.49
C ALA A 167 -0.82 -10.48 19.09
N GLY A 168 -1.96 -10.59 19.79
CA GLY A 168 -2.77 -9.46 20.26
C GLY A 168 -2.05 -8.58 21.26
N GLY A 169 -1.15 -9.13 22.07
CA GLY A 169 -0.32 -8.36 23.00
C GLY A 169 0.80 -7.54 22.35
N LEU A 170 1.06 -7.73 21.06
CA LEU A 170 2.18 -7.15 20.33
C LEU A 170 1.72 -6.11 19.33
N THR A 171 2.50 -5.05 19.13
CA THR A 171 2.36 -4.18 17.95
C THR A 171 3.02 -4.85 16.74
N ALA A 172 2.67 -4.41 15.52
CA ALA A 172 3.29 -4.89 14.28
C ALA A 172 4.84 -4.85 14.30
N ARG A 173 5.44 -3.90 15.01
CA ARG A 173 6.91 -3.75 15.14
C ARG A 173 7.54 -4.63 16.21
N GLN A 174 6.73 -5.24 17.08
CA GLN A 174 7.20 -6.15 18.13
C GLN A 174 7.14 -7.62 17.70
N LEU A 175 6.58 -7.91 16.52
CA LEU A 175 6.67 -9.22 15.90
C LEU A 175 8.15 -9.58 15.69
N ARG A 176 8.61 -10.64 16.36
CA ARG A 176 10.04 -11.00 16.45
C ARG A 176 10.49 -11.81 15.23
N VAL A 177 10.26 -11.25 14.05
CA VAL A 177 10.66 -11.82 12.76
C VAL A 177 11.77 -10.93 12.20
N PRO A 178 13.02 -11.43 12.05
CA PRO A 178 14.14 -10.62 11.59
C PRO A 178 13.86 -9.92 10.25
N GLY A 179 14.02 -8.60 10.23
CA GLY A 179 13.81 -7.74 9.06
C GLY A 179 12.33 -7.43 8.72
N LEU A 180 11.38 -7.97 9.48
CA LEU A 180 9.97 -7.62 9.33
C LEU A 180 9.73 -6.19 9.79
N HIS A 181 9.11 -5.39 8.93
CA HIS A 181 8.72 -4.02 9.23
C HIS A 181 7.28 -3.76 8.80
N THR A 182 6.64 -2.74 9.39
CA THR A 182 5.21 -2.45 9.18
C THR A 182 4.85 -2.32 7.69
N LYS A 183 5.67 -1.63 6.88
CA LYS A 183 5.44 -1.52 5.43
C LYS A 183 5.43 -2.87 4.68
N TRP A 184 6.17 -3.86 5.18
CA TRP A 184 6.19 -5.18 4.58
C TRP A 184 4.88 -5.89 4.87
N LEU A 185 4.38 -5.81 6.12
CA LEU A 185 3.09 -6.36 6.51
C LEU A 185 1.94 -5.69 5.76
N GLU A 186 1.95 -4.36 5.61
CA GLU A 186 0.94 -3.64 4.83
C GLU A 186 0.89 -4.13 3.37
N ARG A 187 2.06 -4.36 2.76
CA ARG A 187 2.16 -4.82 1.37
C ARG A 187 1.84 -6.30 1.19
N ASN A 188 2.36 -7.15 2.07
CA ASN A 188 2.32 -8.61 1.94
C ASN A 188 1.28 -9.28 2.85
N GLY A 189 0.54 -8.52 3.64
CA GLY A 189 -0.49 -9.00 4.56
C GLY A 189 -1.52 -9.93 3.91
N PRO A 190 -2.06 -9.63 2.71
CA PRO A 190 -2.97 -10.54 2.02
C PRO A 190 -2.33 -11.91 1.68
N LEU A 191 -1.04 -11.92 1.35
CA LEU A 191 -0.29 -13.15 1.06
C LEU A 191 0.00 -13.94 2.33
N LEU A 192 0.39 -13.24 3.40
CA LEU A 192 0.59 -13.84 4.72
C LEU A 192 -0.72 -14.45 5.25
N ARG A 193 -1.85 -13.78 5.05
CA ARG A 193 -3.19 -14.28 5.38
C ARG A 193 -3.55 -15.51 4.53
N GLN A 194 -3.20 -15.52 3.25
CA GLN A 194 -3.37 -16.70 2.42
C GLN A 194 -2.53 -17.89 2.92
N ALA A 195 -1.34 -17.63 3.46
CA ALA A 195 -0.45 -18.66 3.97
C ALA A 195 -0.81 -19.18 5.36
N THR A 196 -1.52 -18.41 6.18
CA THR A 196 -1.72 -18.71 7.61
C THR A 196 -3.18 -18.74 8.04
N GLY A 197 -4.10 -18.30 7.19
CA GLY A 197 -5.50 -18.02 7.54
C GLY A 197 -5.69 -16.79 8.45
N ARG A 198 -4.61 -16.14 8.88
CA ARG A 198 -4.60 -15.09 9.92
C ARG A 198 -4.46 -13.69 9.35
N ASP A 199 -5.26 -12.75 9.86
CA ASP A 199 -5.16 -11.35 9.50
C ASP A 199 -4.31 -10.60 10.53
N VAL A 200 -2.99 -10.84 10.46
CA VAL A 200 -2.02 -10.42 11.47
C VAL A 200 -2.05 -8.91 11.74
N LEU A 201 -2.31 -8.08 10.71
CA LEU A 201 -2.41 -6.63 10.89
C LEU A 201 -3.61 -6.22 11.73
N SER A 202 -4.72 -6.96 11.65
CA SER A 202 -5.90 -6.76 12.48
C SER A 202 -5.76 -7.37 13.88
N GLU A 203 -4.91 -8.38 14.03
CA GLU A 203 -4.68 -9.07 15.30
C GLU A 203 -3.76 -8.28 16.24
N VAL A 204 -2.67 -7.72 15.70
CA VAL A 204 -1.70 -6.95 16.51
C VAL A 204 -2.35 -5.72 17.12
N ARG A 205 -1.99 -5.40 18.37
CA ARG A 205 -2.50 -4.17 19.01
C ARG A 205 -2.08 -2.94 18.22
N THR A 206 -3.00 -1.99 18.15
CA THR A 206 -2.70 -0.66 17.63
C THR A 206 -1.73 0.06 18.58
N ARG A 207 -0.89 0.92 18.00
CA ARG A 207 -0.05 1.80 18.81
C ARG A 207 -0.91 2.98 19.27
N PRO A 208 -0.96 3.30 20.57
CA PRO A 208 -1.60 4.53 21.02
C PRO A 208 -0.97 5.74 20.34
N ALA A 209 -1.80 6.67 19.88
CA ALA A 209 -1.30 7.92 19.36
C ALA A 209 -0.99 8.85 20.53
N VAL A 210 0.10 9.62 20.41
CA VAL A 210 0.55 10.55 21.45
C VAL A 210 0.63 11.93 20.82
N VAL A 211 -0.02 12.90 21.45
CA VAL A 211 -0.07 14.30 21.05
C VAL A 211 0.65 15.12 22.10
N HIS A 212 1.73 15.78 21.72
CA HIS A 212 2.44 16.67 22.61
C HIS A 212 1.79 18.05 22.64
N LEU A 213 1.70 18.64 23.82
CA LEU A 213 1.10 19.96 24.02
C LEU A 213 1.92 20.84 24.98
N THR A 214 1.68 22.14 24.90
CA THR A 214 2.30 23.18 25.73
C THR A 214 1.20 24.10 26.26
N TYR A 215 1.13 24.24 27.58
CA TYR A 215 0.32 25.25 28.25
C TYR A 215 1.02 26.61 28.13
N VAL A 216 0.30 27.61 27.64
CA VAL A 216 0.84 28.97 27.45
C VAL A 216 0.01 30.04 28.14
N ASP A 217 -1.00 29.65 28.93
CA ASP A 217 -1.81 30.61 29.68
C ASP A 217 -0.98 31.29 30.79
N PRO A 218 -0.86 32.63 30.80
CA PRO A 218 -0.09 33.36 31.81
C PRO A 218 -0.58 33.11 33.25
N GLY A 219 -1.90 32.95 33.44
CA GLY A 219 -2.50 32.71 34.75
C GLY A 219 -2.10 31.36 35.33
N TYR A 220 -2.10 30.32 34.49
CA TYR A 220 -1.59 28.99 34.83
C TYR A 220 -0.07 29.00 35.06
N LEU A 221 0.69 29.66 34.17
CA LEU A 221 2.15 29.70 34.23
C LEU A 221 2.68 30.48 35.44
N ALA A 222 1.96 31.51 35.91
CA ALA A 222 2.30 32.23 37.15
C ALA A 222 2.40 31.30 38.38
N GLY A 223 1.73 30.14 38.33
CA GLY A 223 1.81 29.12 39.37
C GLY A 223 3.06 28.23 39.33
N GLY A 224 3.98 28.40 38.37
CA GLY A 224 5.21 27.61 38.25
C GLY A 224 4.99 26.12 37.94
N ARG A 225 3.85 25.77 37.35
CA ARG A 225 3.43 24.38 37.07
C ARG A 225 4.06 23.83 35.78
N ARG A 226 3.82 22.56 35.47
CA ARG A 226 4.35 21.91 34.25
C ARG A 226 3.86 22.65 33.01
N ARG A 227 4.78 23.01 32.10
CA ARG A 227 4.46 23.70 30.85
C ARG A 227 4.16 22.72 29.70
N HIS A 228 4.86 21.59 29.66
CA HIS A 228 4.75 20.61 28.58
C HIS A 228 4.04 19.34 29.07
N ASP A 229 3.19 18.79 28.22
CA ASP A 229 2.37 17.62 28.52
C ASP A 229 2.18 16.75 27.27
N ALA A 230 1.54 15.60 27.44
CA ALA A 230 1.16 14.75 26.32
C ALA A 230 -0.20 14.08 26.55
N TRP A 231 -1.09 14.18 25.57
CA TRP A 231 -2.33 13.42 25.50
C TRP A 231 -2.08 12.09 24.77
N THR A 232 -2.59 10.99 25.30
CA THR A 232 -2.45 9.65 24.68
C THR A 232 -3.82 9.03 24.44
N THR A 233 -4.02 8.42 23.27
CA THR A 233 -5.28 7.75 22.95
C THR A 233 -5.61 6.64 23.96
N GLY A 234 -6.82 6.67 24.51
CA GLY A 234 -7.31 5.70 25.48
C GLY A 234 -7.12 6.11 26.94
N ASP A 235 -6.30 7.12 27.22
CA ASP A 235 -6.12 7.62 28.58
C ASP A 235 -7.26 8.57 28.99
N VAL A 236 -7.62 8.55 30.27
CA VAL A 236 -8.33 9.67 30.89
C VAL A 236 -7.32 10.80 31.08
N HIS A 237 -7.56 11.94 30.45
CA HIS A 237 -6.60 13.03 30.42
C HIS A 237 -7.17 14.30 31.06
N ASP A 238 -6.66 14.64 32.24
CA ASP A 238 -7.00 15.88 32.95
C ASP A 238 -6.01 16.98 32.57
N LEU A 239 -6.44 17.83 31.64
CA LEU A 239 -5.70 19.06 31.29
C LEU A 239 -5.63 19.99 32.49
N ALA A 240 -4.56 20.79 32.54
CA ALA A 240 -4.38 21.79 33.59
C ALA A 240 -5.50 22.84 33.64
N TYR A 241 -6.09 23.15 32.49
CA TYR A 241 -7.29 23.98 32.32
C TYR A 241 -8.00 23.57 31.03
N ARG A 242 -9.29 23.94 30.92
CA ARG A 242 -10.04 23.78 29.67
C ARG A 242 -9.67 24.94 28.73
N PRO A 243 -9.02 24.69 27.58
CA PRO A 243 -8.64 25.78 26.68
C PRO A 243 -9.87 26.41 26.04
N ARG A 244 -9.86 27.74 25.92
CA ARG A 244 -10.75 28.45 24.98
C ARG A 244 -10.17 28.41 23.58
N THR A 245 -8.84 28.40 23.46
CA THR A 245 -8.13 28.38 22.18
C THR A 245 -7.18 27.20 22.11
N VAL A 246 -7.21 26.48 20.99
CA VAL A 246 -6.21 25.48 20.64
C VAL A 246 -5.47 25.95 19.41
N LEU A 247 -4.15 26.12 19.53
CA LEU A 247 -3.26 26.41 18.42
C LEU A 247 -2.54 25.12 18.01
N VAL A 248 -2.77 24.63 16.81
CA VAL A 248 -2.07 23.50 16.20
C VAL A 248 -0.91 24.04 15.38
N VAL A 249 0.31 23.61 15.72
CA VAL A 249 1.55 23.99 15.03
C VAL A 249 2.23 22.76 14.43
N GLU A 250 2.79 22.87 13.23
CA GLU A 250 3.53 21.74 12.63
C GLU A 250 4.90 21.56 13.29
N ASN A 251 5.61 22.66 13.53
CA ASN A 251 6.97 22.64 14.07
C ASN A 251 7.03 22.41 15.59
N ARG A 252 7.92 21.51 16.01
CA ARG A 252 8.13 21.15 17.43
C ARG A 252 8.68 22.29 18.27
N ASP A 253 9.59 23.09 17.75
CA ASP A 253 10.21 24.20 18.50
C ASP A 253 9.19 25.33 18.68
N SER A 254 8.35 25.59 17.68
CA SER A 254 7.22 26.50 17.85
C SER A 254 6.27 26.03 18.94
N ARG A 255 5.97 24.73 19.04
CA ARG A 255 5.17 24.19 20.17
C ARG A 255 5.86 24.39 21.51
N LEU A 256 7.16 24.10 21.60
CA LEU A 256 7.90 24.15 22.86
C LEU A 256 8.02 25.57 23.40
N TRP A 257 8.26 26.54 22.53
CA TRP A 257 8.64 27.90 22.91
C TRP A 257 7.58 28.95 22.63
N PHE A 258 6.36 28.54 22.24
CA PHE A 258 5.29 29.49 21.92
C PHE A 258 5.07 30.51 23.07
N PRO A 259 4.96 31.81 22.77
CA PRO A 259 4.79 32.85 23.77
C PRO A 259 3.50 32.69 24.57
N ASP A 260 3.45 33.41 25.68
CA ASP A 260 2.31 33.45 26.58
C ASP A 260 1.04 33.92 25.86
N ALA A 261 -0.04 33.15 25.96
CA ALA A 261 -1.34 33.44 25.35
C ALA A 261 -2.49 32.96 26.27
N PRO A 262 -3.40 33.86 26.70
CA PRO A 262 -4.49 33.50 27.61
C PRO A 262 -5.37 32.36 27.11
N ASP A 263 -5.79 31.48 28.01
CA ASP A 263 -6.70 30.35 27.80
C ASP A 263 -6.33 29.45 26.60
N THR A 264 -5.03 29.42 26.24
CA THR A 264 -4.55 28.78 25.01
C THR A 264 -3.71 27.54 25.32
N ILE A 265 -3.93 26.45 24.59
CA ILE A 265 -3.02 25.30 24.56
C ILE A 265 -2.45 25.16 23.15
N VAL A 266 -1.13 24.98 23.05
CA VAL A 266 -0.43 24.77 21.79
C VAL A 266 -0.14 23.28 21.59
N VAL A 267 -0.44 22.75 20.41
CA VAL A 267 -0.48 21.32 20.09
C VAL A 267 0.38 21.02 18.88
N GLU A 268 1.16 19.93 18.93
CA GLU A 268 1.90 19.45 17.76
C GLU A 268 0.95 18.83 16.72
N GLY A 269 1.01 19.32 15.48
CA GLY A 269 0.13 18.92 14.39
C GLY A 269 0.39 17.51 13.84
N GLY A 270 1.56 16.91 14.07
CA GLY A 270 1.87 15.57 13.55
C GLY A 270 1.91 15.48 12.01
N GLY A 271 2.05 16.62 11.33
CA GLY A 271 2.12 16.74 9.86
C GLY A 271 0.88 16.18 9.16
N LYS A 272 1.08 15.31 8.16
CA LYS A 272 0.01 14.68 7.37
C LYS A 272 -1.02 13.89 8.18
N ALA A 273 -0.72 13.55 9.44
CA ALA A 273 -1.63 12.86 10.33
C ALA A 273 -2.53 13.79 11.17
N ALA A 274 -2.37 15.12 11.11
CA ALA A 274 -3.09 16.10 11.93
C ALA A 274 -4.60 15.84 11.99
N ALA A 275 -5.22 15.68 10.82
CA ALA A 275 -6.64 15.39 10.68
C ALA A 275 -7.08 14.15 11.44
N SER A 276 -6.42 13.01 11.22
CA SER A 276 -6.76 11.75 11.91
C SER A 276 -6.38 11.74 13.40
N LEU A 277 -5.35 12.51 13.78
CA LEU A 277 -4.78 12.48 15.13
C LEU A 277 -5.56 13.37 16.10
N LEU A 278 -5.94 14.57 15.64
CA LEU A 278 -6.44 15.64 16.52
C LEU A 278 -7.96 15.79 16.47
N SER A 279 -8.60 15.38 15.36
CA SER A 279 -10.00 15.69 15.15
C SER A 279 -10.95 14.95 16.11
N ASP A 280 -10.58 13.79 16.65
CA ASP A 280 -11.43 13.08 17.62
C ASP A 280 -11.11 13.42 19.08
N ILE A 281 -10.25 14.42 19.33
CA ILE A 281 -9.89 14.83 20.68
C ILE A 281 -10.95 15.81 21.24
N PRO A 282 -11.68 15.46 22.32
CA PRO A 282 -12.83 16.24 22.77
C PRO A 282 -12.53 17.70 23.07
N TRP A 283 -11.45 17.98 23.81
CA TRP A 283 -11.10 19.35 24.21
C TRP A 283 -10.63 20.24 23.05
N ILE A 284 -10.20 19.65 21.92
CA ILE A 284 -9.92 20.38 20.68
C ILE A 284 -11.24 20.76 20.00
N ARG A 285 -12.16 19.79 19.84
CA ARG A 285 -13.48 20.01 19.20
C ARG A 285 -14.39 20.96 19.98
N THR A 286 -14.25 21.02 21.30
CA THR A 286 -15.06 21.89 22.16
C THR A 286 -14.43 23.26 22.43
N ALA A 287 -13.18 23.49 22.03
CA ALA A 287 -12.54 24.80 22.14
C ALA A 287 -13.33 25.84 21.32
N GLU A 288 -13.33 27.09 21.77
CA GLU A 288 -13.99 28.19 21.05
C GLU A 288 -13.28 28.47 19.73
N HIS A 289 -11.95 28.45 19.76
CA HIS A 289 -11.08 28.66 18.61
C HIS A 289 -10.16 27.47 18.39
N VAL A 290 -10.16 26.94 17.16
CA VAL A 290 -9.10 26.05 16.68
C VAL A 290 -8.35 26.81 15.60
N VAL A 291 -7.06 26.99 15.81
CA VAL A 291 -6.16 27.76 14.95
C VAL A 291 -5.05 26.85 14.48
N TYR A 292 -4.67 26.96 13.21
CA TYR A 292 -3.61 26.20 12.58
C TYR A 292 -2.48 27.11 12.13
N TRP A 293 -1.24 26.66 12.27
CA TRP A 293 -0.07 27.32 11.73
C TRP A 293 0.94 26.29 11.26
N GLY A 294 1.27 26.35 9.96
CA GLY A 294 2.19 25.41 9.31
C GLY A 294 3.18 26.13 8.40
N ASP A 295 3.98 25.33 7.70
CA ASP A 295 4.88 25.83 6.66
C ASP A 295 4.08 26.43 5.49
N MET A 296 4.58 27.52 4.91
CA MET A 296 4.01 28.06 3.66
C MET A 296 4.62 27.30 2.48
N ASP A 297 4.18 26.06 2.27
CA ASP A 297 4.53 25.19 1.15
C ASP A 297 3.36 24.28 0.74
N THR A 298 3.56 23.47 -0.30
CA THR A 298 2.51 22.59 -0.82
C THR A 298 1.99 21.56 0.18
N ASP A 299 2.86 21.05 1.06
CA ASP A 299 2.48 20.05 2.06
C ASP A 299 1.72 20.71 3.22
N GLY A 300 2.16 21.87 3.72
CA GLY A 300 1.49 22.63 4.78
C GLY A 300 0.07 23.06 4.42
N TYR A 301 -0.14 23.57 3.19
CA TYR A 301 -1.48 23.87 2.70
C TYR A 301 -2.34 22.61 2.53
N SER A 302 -1.76 21.49 2.10
CA SER A 302 -2.50 20.22 1.99
C SER A 302 -2.92 19.67 3.36
N ILE A 303 -2.11 19.88 4.40
CA ILE A 303 -2.46 19.49 5.77
C ILE A 303 -3.60 20.37 6.29
N LEU A 304 -3.52 21.69 6.10
CA LEU A 304 -4.57 22.63 6.49
C LEU A 304 -5.91 22.31 5.82
N ASP A 305 -5.90 22.07 4.50
CA ASP A 305 -7.08 21.72 3.71
C ASP A 305 -7.79 20.48 4.28
N ARG A 306 -7.04 19.39 4.48
CA ARG A 306 -7.57 18.14 5.05
C ARG A 306 -8.03 18.29 6.50
N PHE A 307 -7.29 19.08 7.29
CA PHE A 307 -7.65 19.33 8.68
C PHE A 307 -8.98 20.09 8.76
N ARG A 308 -9.19 21.09 7.90
CA ARG A 308 -10.46 21.81 7.78
C ARG A 308 -11.60 20.91 7.34
N ASP A 309 -11.42 20.11 6.30
CA ASP A 309 -12.44 19.17 5.82
C ASP A 309 -12.90 18.22 6.95
N THR A 310 -11.94 17.61 7.65
CA THR A 310 -12.22 16.67 8.74
C THR A 310 -12.89 17.34 9.95
N MET A 311 -12.54 18.59 10.25
CA MET A 311 -13.11 19.36 11.36
C MET A 311 -14.48 19.96 11.03
N ALA A 312 -14.81 20.13 9.74
CA ALA A 312 -16.09 20.65 9.28
C ALA A 312 -17.26 19.67 9.48
N ALA A 313 -16.99 18.36 9.56
CA ALA A 313 -17.99 17.35 9.89
C ALA A 313 -17.96 17.01 11.40
N PRO A 314 -19.12 16.76 12.04
CA PRO A 314 -19.16 16.13 13.36
C PRO A 314 -18.51 14.74 13.33
N SER A 315 -17.83 14.35 14.41
CA SER A 315 -17.19 13.03 14.55
C SER A 315 -17.30 12.53 15.98
N ALA A 316 -17.53 11.22 16.18
CA ALA A 316 -17.56 10.59 17.50
C ALA A 316 -18.47 11.28 18.55
N GLY A 317 -19.60 11.88 18.11
CA GLY A 317 -20.51 12.64 18.98
C GLY A 317 -20.01 14.05 19.35
N LEU A 318 -18.88 14.49 18.80
CA LEU A 318 -18.31 15.83 18.95
C LEU A 318 -18.78 16.74 17.80
N PRO A 319 -19.00 18.04 18.05
CA PRO A 319 -19.50 18.97 17.04
C PRO A 319 -18.48 19.25 15.93
N ALA A 320 -18.99 19.72 14.79
CA ALA A 320 -18.16 20.40 13.79
C ALA A 320 -17.49 21.64 14.42
N ARG A 321 -16.25 21.93 14.00
CA ARG A 321 -15.47 23.06 14.51
C ARG A 321 -14.70 23.72 13.37
N PRO A 322 -15.01 24.98 13.01
CA PRO A 322 -14.22 25.73 12.04
C PRO A 322 -12.76 25.87 12.50
N VAL A 323 -11.83 25.80 11.54
CA VAL A 323 -10.40 25.97 11.78
C VAL A 323 -9.90 27.23 11.07
N HIS A 324 -9.37 28.17 11.86
CA HIS A 324 -8.68 29.35 11.36
C HIS A 324 -7.21 29.04 11.11
N SER A 325 -6.54 29.80 10.25
CA SER A 325 -5.08 29.78 10.14
C SER A 325 -4.49 31.11 10.56
N ILE A 326 -3.20 31.13 10.86
CA ILE A 326 -2.40 32.35 11.01
C ILE A 326 -1.12 32.22 10.20
N LEU A 327 -0.60 33.34 9.67
CA LEU A 327 0.70 33.39 9.00
C LEU A 327 0.81 32.50 7.73
N MET A 328 -0.28 32.36 6.98
CA MET A 328 -0.37 31.48 5.80
C MET A 328 -1.10 32.12 4.61
N ASP A 329 -1.29 33.44 4.60
CA ASP A 329 -1.89 34.13 3.44
C ASP A 329 -0.82 34.74 2.52
N GLY A 330 -1.24 35.27 1.37
CA GLY A 330 -0.33 35.91 0.41
C GLY A 330 0.40 37.14 0.97
N THR A 331 -0.16 37.82 1.98
CA THR A 331 0.50 38.94 2.66
C THR A 331 1.66 38.44 3.51
N ASP A 332 1.44 37.36 4.27
CA ASP A 332 2.46 36.73 5.09
C ASP A 332 3.55 36.10 4.21
N LEU A 333 3.19 35.45 3.10
CA LEU A 333 4.14 34.92 2.11
C LEU A 333 5.09 36.01 1.59
N ASN A 334 4.53 37.19 1.26
CA ASN A 334 5.32 38.33 0.80
C ASN A 334 6.18 38.93 1.92
N ARG A 335 5.66 39.03 3.13
CA ARG A 335 6.37 39.59 4.30
C ARG A 335 7.64 38.79 4.62
N TYR A 336 7.58 37.46 4.52
CA TYR A 336 8.69 36.57 4.89
C TYR A 336 9.45 36.00 3.67
N ALA A 337 9.25 36.57 2.48
CA ALA A 337 9.89 36.14 1.23
C ALA A 337 11.43 35.99 1.31
N ALA A 338 12.10 36.80 2.13
CA ALA A 338 13.55 36.74 2.33
C ALA A 338 14.04 35.41 2.94
N PHE A 339 13.15 34.65 3.57
CA PHE A 339 13.41 33.33 4.14
C PHE A 339 12.98 32.18 3.21
N GLY A 340 12.52 32.51 2.01
CA GLY A 340 12.05 31.55 1.03
C GLY A 340 13.17 30.69 0.47
N ILE A 341 12.89 29.39 0.34
CA ILE A 341 13.79 28.40 -0.27
C ILE A 341 13.10 27.57 -1.35
N SER A 342 13.90 27.02 -2.26
CA SER A 342 13.45 26.17 -3.37
C SER A 342 14.07 24.78 -3.36
N THR A 343 14.82 24.42 -2.32
CA THR A 343 15.44 23.10 -2.18
C THR A 343 15.13 22.48 -0.83
N ASP A 344 15.12 21.15 -0.78
CA ASP A 344 15.07 20.39 0.46
C ASP A 344 16.43 20.36 1.19
N LYS A 345 16.48 19.69 2.35
CA LYS A 345 17.70 19.51 3.16
C LYS A 345 18.87 18.80 2.45
N ASN A 346 18.61 18.13 1.33
CA ASN A 346 19.62 17.45 0.52
C ASN A 346 19.99 18.27 -0.74
N GLY A 347 19.48 19.49 -0.88
CA GLY A 347 19.69 20.34 -2.05
C GLY A 347 18.84 19.95 -3.26
N VAL A 348 17.85 19.07 -3.09
CA VAL A 348 16.95 18.68 -4.19
C VAL A 348 15.89 19.74 -4.38
N ALA A 349 15.68 20.18 -5.62
CA ALA A 349 14.67 21.18 -5.94
C ALA A 349 13.26 20.71 -5.52
N LEU A 350 12.56 21.58 -4.80
CA LEU A 350 11.16 21.40 -4.43
C LEU A 350 10.30 21.40 -5.70
N ARG A 351 9.37 20.45 -5.76
CA ARG A 351 8.56 20.22 -6.95
C ARG A 351 7.30 21.07 -6.93
N PRO A 352 6.81 21.50 -8.10
CA PRO A 352 5.48 22.09 -8.21
C PRO A 352 4.40 21.06 -7.83
N SER A 353 3.22 21.57 -7.49
CA SER A 353 2.02 20.77 -7.22
C SER A 353 0.87 21.27 -8.09
N SER A 354 0.08 20.33 -8.62
CA SER A 354 -1.17 20.60 -9.31
C SER A 354 -2.40 20.15 -8.52
N VAL A 355 -2.19 19.76 -7.25
CA VAL A 355 -3.28 19.33 -6.37
C VAL A 355 -4.22 20.50 -6.13
N ARG A 356 -5.52 20.29 -6.31
CA ARG A 356 -6.56 21.26 -5.96
C ARG A 356 -6.93 21.11 -4.49
N LEU A 357 -6.97 22.23 -3.77
CA LEU A 357 -7.30 22.31 -2.36
C LEU A 357 -8.57 23.16 -2.21
N ASP A 358 -9.67 22.53 -1.81
CA ASP A 358 -11.02 23.11 -1.88
C ASP A 358 -11.42 23.87 -0.60
N HIS A 359 -10.66 23.73 0.48
CA HIS A 359 -10.97 24.28 1.81
C HIS A 359 -10.02 25.41 2.24
N LEU A 360 -9.27 25.97 1.29
CA LEU A 360 -8.48 27.18 1.50
C LEU A 360 -9.34 28.45 1.35
N THR A 361 -9.02 29.46 2.13
CA THR A 361 -9.53 30.83 1.94
C THR A 361 -8.86 31.46 0.73
N SER A 362 -9.44 32.52 0.18
CA SER A 362 -8.86 33.23 -0.97
C SER A 362 -7.42 33.71 -0.75
N GLY A 363 -7.09 34.17 0.47
CA GLY A 363 -5.75 34.61 0.82
C GLY A 363 -4.72 33.48 0.84
N GLU A 364 -5.12 32.30 1.30
CA GLU A 364 -4.28 31.10 1.33
C GLU A 364 -4.17 30.46 -0.04
N SER A 365 -5.25 30.41 -0.82
CA SER A 365 -5.21 29.93 -2.20
C SER A 365 -4.21 30.74 -3.03
N ALA A 366 -4.19 32.06 -2.88
CA ALA A 366 -3.21 32.91 -3.56
C ALA A 366 -1.77 32.58 -3.16
N ALA A 367 -1.52 32.27 -1.88
CA ALA A 367 -0.20 31.87 -1.41
C ALA A 367 0.18 30.46 -1.88
N TYR A 368 -0.76 29.50 -1.84
CA TYR A 368 -0.59 28.15 -2.37
C TYR A 368 -0.26 28.17 -3.86
N ASP A 369 -1.00 28.92 -4.67
CA ASP A 369 -0.76 29.04 -6.11
C ASP A 369 0.65 29.57 -6.40
N ALA A 370 1.13 30.54 -5.61
CA ALA A 370 2.47 31.09 -5.75
C ALA A 370 3.58 30.06 -5.48
N VAL A 371 3.42 29.19 -4.47
CA VAL A 371 4.45 28.18 -4.13
C VAL A 371 4.31 26.88 -4.93
N ALA A 372 3.08 26.53 -5.34
CA ALA A 372 2.75 25.30 -6.06
C ALA A 372 2.96 25.41 -7.57
N THR A 373 3.00 26.62 -8.13
CA THR A 373 3.05 26.90 -9.59
C THR A 373 4.04 26.03 -10.35
N GLY A 374 3.62 25.51 -11.52
CA GLY A 374 4.52 24.84 -12.47
C GLY A 374 5.51 25.78 -13.17
N GLY A 375 5.31 27.09 -13.05
CA GLY A 375 6.20 28.12 -13.59
C GLY A 375 7.40 28.43 -12.71
N GLU A 376 8.09 29.53 -13.04
CA GLU A 376 9.15 30.09 -12.22
C GLU A 376 8.57 30.63 -10.90
N ALA A 377 9.21 30.28 -9.78
CA ALA A 377 8.86 30.76 -8.46
C ALA A 377 10.15 31.21 -7.75
N PRO A 378 10.18 32.42 -7.13
CA PRO A 378 11.37 32.91 -6.44
C PRO A 378 11.77 31.98 -5.27
N PHE A 379 10.78 31.38 -4.63
CA PHE A 379 10.90 30.33 -3.64
C PHE A 379 9.64 29.46 -3.66
N ARG A 380 9.70 28.27 -3.05
CA ARG A 380 8.57 27.33 -2.97
C ARG A 380 8.18 26.95 -1.54
N ARG A 381 8.92 27.43 -0.56
CA ARG A 381 8.70 27.12 0.84
C ARG A 381 9.24 28.22 1.72
N ILE A 382 8.48 28.59 2.75
CA ILE A 382 8.97 29.30 3.92
C ILE A 382 8.67 28.39 5.12
N GLU A 383 9.71 28.02 5.85
CA GLU A 383 9.61 27.16 7.02
C GLU A 383 9.06 27.95 8.22
N GLN A 384 8.10 27.36 8.94
CA GLN A 384 7.37 27.95 10.07
C GLN A 384 8.33 28.51 11.13
N GLU A 385 9.45 27.84 11.38
CA GLU A 385 10.45 28.20 12.39
C GLU A 385 11.26 29.47 12.08
N LEU A 386 11.21 29.95 10.83
CA LEU A 386 11.87 31.19 10.42
C LEU A 386 11.02 32.44 10.68
N ILE A 387 9.74 32.26 11.00
CA ILE A 387 8.83 33.35 11.34
C ILE A 387 8.89 33.60 12.86
N PRO A 388 9.11 34.84 13.32
CA PRO A 388 9.18 35.13 14.75
C PRO A 388 7.93 34.69 15.50
N LEU A 389 8.14 34.01 16.63
CA LEU A 389 7.04 33.56 17.48
C LEU A 389 6.20 34.71 18.05
N THR A 390 6.78 35.90 18.21
CA THR A 390 6.06 37.12 18.58
C THR A 390 5.01 37.48 17.55
N ASP A 391 5.33 37.39 16.26
CA ASP A 391 4.42 37.69 15.17
C ASP A 391 3.27 36.66 15.14
N ALA A 392 3.57 35.38 15.43
CA ALA A 392 2.55 34.34 15.56
C ALA A 392 1.61 34.58 16.75
N ALA A 393 2.14 34.99 17.91
CA ALA A 393 1.33 35.35 19.07
C ALA A 393 0.44 36.57 18.79
N GLU A 394 0.96 37.60 18.12
CA GLU A 394 0.17 38.77 17.69
C GLU A 394 -0.99 38.37 16.77
N ARG A 395 -0.72 37.53 15.76
CA ARG A 395 -1.78 37.02 14.86
C ARG A 395 -2.80 36.16 15.60
N LEU A 396 -2.36 35.32 16.54
CA LEU A 396 -3.27 34.53 17.37
C LEU A 396 -4.19 35.43 18.21
N HIS A 397 -3.65 36.46 18.86
CA HIS A 397 -4.44 37.43 19.61
C HIS A 397 -5.46 38.17 18.74
N ALA A 398 -5.11 38.49 17.50
CA ALA A 398 -6.04 39.11 16.56
C ALA A 398 -7.24 38.18 16.24
N VAL A 399 -7.01 36.88 16.04
CA VAL A 399 -8.08 35.88 15.82
C VAL A 399 -9.01 35.76 17.03
N ILE A 400 -8.44 35.70 18.24
CA ILE A 400 -9.21 35.61 19.49
C ILE A 400 -10.05 36.89 19.70
N SER A 401 -9.48 38.05 19.41
CA SER A 401 -10.12 39.36 19.62
C SER A 401 -11.23 39.64 18.61
N ALA A 402 -11.04 39.26 17.34
CA ALA A 402 -12.03 39.44 16.27
C ALA A 402 -13.32 38.66 16.55
N SER A 403 -13.19 37.49 17.18
CA SER A 403 -14.33 36.63 17.52
C SER A 403 -15.12 37.11 18.74
N SER A 404 -14.46 37.83 19.66
CA SER A 404 -15.09 38.44 20.84
C SER A 404 -16.01 39.62 20.51
N HIS A 405 -15.89 40.19 19.30
CA HIS A 405 -16.67 41.36 18.83
C HIS A 405 -17.95 41.00 18.06
N HIS A 406 -18.29 39.71 17.88
CA HIS A 406 -19.63 39.31 17.43
C HIS A 406 -20.56 39.17 18.65
N PRO A 407 -21.54 40.08 18.87
CA PRO A 407 -22.44 39.96 20.00
C PRO A 407 -23.30 38.70 19.82
N ARG A 408 -23.38 37.86 20.87
CA ARG A 408 -24.42 36.83 20.95
C ARG A 408 -25.78 37.51 20.79
N PRO A 409 -26.73 36.98 20.00
CA PRO A 409 -28.08 37.50 20.01
C PRO A 409 -28.59 37.43 21.45
N SER A 410 -28.98 38.58 21.99
CA SER A 410 -29.54 38.65 23.34
C SER A 410 -30.81 37.81 23.37
N ASN A 411 -30.81 36.74 24.15
CA ASN A 411 -32.06 36.19 24.65
C ASN A 411 -32.64 37.24 25.60
N ALA A 412 -33.54 38.07 25.07
CA ALA A 412 -34.46 38.86 25.86
C ALA A 412 -35.63 37.95 26.30
N PRO A 413 -36.21 38.21 27.48
CA PRO A 413 -36.86 37.22 28.35
C PRO A 413 -38.16 36.60 27.82
#